data_AF-A0A951AEA6-F1
#
_entry.id   AF-A0A951AEA6-F1
#
_cell.length_a   1.000
_cell.length_b   1.000
_cell.length_c   1.000
_cell.angle_alpha   90.00
_cell.angle_beta   90.00
_cell.angle_gamma   90.00
#
_symmetry.space_group_name_H-M   'P 1'
#
loop_
_entity.id
_entity.type
_entity.pdbx_description
1 polymer ?
#
loop_
_entity_poly.entity_id
_entity_poly.type
_entity_poly.pdbx_seq_one_letter_code
_entity_poly.pdbx_strand_id
1 'polypeptide(L)'
;IGAFLALLVQKVAIAVAGFPAGGQLAMALVTAFIAEGAHNPGITFIFGGIIGAILLLSVFNWALIVMSAVVGAYLISHIVVLPPTGGTLLFVGLAAVGIIVQATAFRRRSVA
;
A
#
# COMPACT_ATOMS: atom_id res chain seq x y z
N ILE A 1 7.25 21.43 -8.45
CA ILE A 1 8.17 21.26 -7.29
C ILE A 1 7.46 20.57 -6.11
N GLY A 2 6.28 21.05 -5.67
CA GLY A 2 5.54 20.45 -4.54
C GLY A 2 5.19 18.96 -4.67
N ALA A 3 4.70 18.51 -5.83
CA ALA A 3 4.35 17.10 -6.04
C ALA A 3 5.55 16.14 -5.91
N PHE A 4 6.73 16.54 -6.39
CA PHE A 4 7.95 15.75 -6.28
C PHE A 4 8.42 15.64 -4.82
N LEU A 5 8.38 16.77 -4.10
CA LEU A 5 8.74 16.81 -2.69
C LEU A 5 7.77 15.96 -1.84
N ALA A 6 6.48 16.02 -2.15
CA ALA A 6 5.45 15.21 -1.49
C ALA A 6 5.72 13.71 -1.69
N LEU A 7 6.08 13.27 -2.89
CA LEU A 7 6.40 11.86 -3.16
C LEU A 7 7.65 11.39 -2.41
N LEU A 8 8.66 12.24 -2.25
CA LEU A 8 9.85 11.92 -1.45
C LEU A 8 9.51 11.80 0.03
N VAL A 9 8.84 12.82 0.58
CA VAL A 9 8.43 12.84 2.00
C VAL A 9 7.52 11.67 2.32
N GLN A 10 6.61 11.32 1.41
CA GLN A 10 5.70 10.18 1.56
C GLN A 10 6.46 8.85 1.66
N LYS A 11 7.44 8.60 0.79
CA LYS A 11 8.25 7.37 0.85
C LYS A 11 9.02 7.26 2.16
N VAL A 12 9.59 8.36 2.63
CA VAL A 12 10.27 8.41 3.93
C VAL A 12 9.29 8.16 5.07
N ALA A 13 8.13 8.81 5.06
CA ALA A 13 7.10 8.63 6.08
C ALA A 13 6.62 7.17 6.16
N ILE A 14 6.42 6.51 5.01
CA ILE A 14 6.04 5.10 4.96
C ILE A 14 7.15 4.22 5.54
N ALA A 15 8.41 4.43 5.17
CA ALA A 15 9.52 3.65 5.71
C ALA A 15 9.67 3.84 7.23
N VAL A 16 9.56 5.07 7.70
CA VAL A 16 9.64 5.45 9.12
C VAL A 16 8.47 4.86 9.92
N ALA A 17 7.28 4.75 9.34
CA ALA A 17 6.14 4.09 9.98
C ALA A 17 6.27 2.56 9.95
N GLY A 18 6.74 2.00 8.83
CA GLY A 18 6.86 0.55 8.63
C GLY A 18 7.95 -0.10 9.48
N PHE A 19 9.02 0.63 9.80
CA PHE A 19 10.12 0.10 10.62
C PHE A 19 9.71 -0.25 12.06
N PRO A 20 9.18 0.66 12.89
CA PRO A 20 8.76 0.32 14.25
C PRO A 20 7.59 -0.67 14.25
N ALA A 21 6.65 -0.55 13.30
CA ALA A 21 5.55 -1.49 13.16
C ALA A 21 6.05 -2.91 12.85
N GLY A 22 6.97 -3.05 11.88
CA GLY A 22 7.58 -4.32 11.51
C GLY A 22 8.39 -4.95 12.64
N GLY A 23 9.19 -4.14 13.34
CA GLY A 23 9.99 -4.61 14.48
C GLY A 23 9.11 -5.13 15.62
N GLN A 24 8.04 -4.41 15.96
CA GLN A 24 7.07 -4.84 16.98
C GLN A 24 6.32 -6.11 16.55
N LEU A 25 5.88 -6.19 15.29
CA LEU A 25 5.22 -7.37 14.76
C LEU A 25 6.14 -8.60 14.78
N ALA A 26 7.40 -8.46 14.38
CA ALA A 26 8.36 -9.56 14.41
C ALA A 26 8.63 -10.04 15.84
N MET A 27 8.75 -9.12 16.79
CA MET A 27 8.88 -9.44 18.22
C MET A 27 7.64 -10.19 18.74
N ALA A 28 6.44 -9.73 18.38
CA ALA A 28 5.18 -10.39 18.74
C ALA A 28 5.08 -11.80 18.12
N LEU A 29 5.50 -11.98 16.87
CA LEU A 29 5.51 -13.29 16.21
C LEU A 29 6.50 -14.25 16.87
N VAL A 30 7.73 -13.80 17.15
CA VAL A 30 8.74 -14.65 17.79
C VAL A 30 8.30 -15.05 19.19
N THR A 31 7.75 -14.13 19.98
CA THR A 31 7.24 -14.45 21.33
C THR A 31 6.01 -15.35 21.31
N ALA A 32 5.14 -15.26 20.30
CA ALA A 32 3.96 -16.09 20.18
C ALA A 32 4.25 -17.51 19.67
N PHE A 33 5.23 -17.68 18.78
CA PHE A 33 5.46 -18.95 18.06
C PHE A 33 6.76 -19.67 18.44
N ILE A 34 7.72 -19.01 19.10
CA ILE A 34 9.01 -19.60 19.49
C ILE A 34 9.05 -19.73 21.02
N ALA A 35 9.06 -20.96 21.53
CA ALA A 35 9.00 -21.26 22.96
C ALA A 35 10.17 -20.68 23.78
N GLU A 36 11.31 -20.40 23.13
CA GLU A 36 12.48 -19.76 23.76
C GLU A 36 12.52 -18.23 23.57
N GLY A 37 11.51 -17.64 22.91
CA GLY A 37 11.48 -16.22 22.60
C GLY A 37 12.65 -15.76 21.71
N ALA A 38 12.86 -14.44 21.63
CA ALA A 38 13.95 -13.88 20.86
C ALA A 38 15.27 -13.99 21.66
N HIS A 39 16.14 -14.93 21.29
CA HIS A 39 17.50 -15.06 21.85
C HIS A 39 18.31 -13.76 21.79
N ASN A 40 18.04 -12.90 20.78
CA ASN A 40 18.59 -11.56 20.70
C ASN A 40 17.52 -10.55 20.21
N PRO A 41 16.78 -9.90 21.12
CA PRO A 41 15.62 -9.08 20.78
C PRO A 41 15.96 -7.87 19.89
N GLY A 42 17.17 -7.32 20.03
CA GLY A 42 17.63 -6.21 19.18
C GLY A 42 17.77 -6.61 17.72
N ILE A 43 18.30 -7.80 17.45
CA ILE A 43 18.45 -8.33 16.09
C ILE A 43 17.07 -8.60 15.49
N THR A 44 16.18 -9.29 16.22
CA THR A 44 14.81 -9.56 15.77
C THR A 44 14.05 -8.28 15.43
N PHE A 45 14.18 -7.25 16.26
CA PHE A 45 13.55 -5.95 16.01
C PHE A 45 14.08 -5.26 14.75
N ILE A 46 15.40 -5.24 14.55
CA ILE A 46 16.02 -4.61 13.36
C ILE A 46 15.60 -5.33 12.08
N PHE A 47 15.71 -6.66 12.03
CA PHE A 47 15.29 -7.43 10.85
C PHE A 47 13.80 -7.30 10.59
N GLY A 48 12.98 -7.41 11.65
CA GLY A 48 11.54 -7.20 11.58
C GLY A 48 11.19 -5.81 11.07
N GLY A 49 11.90 -4.78 11.52
CA GLY A 49 11.68 -3.41 11.09
C GLY A 49 12.10 -3.17 9.64
N ILE A 50 13.23 -3.70 9.19
CA ILE A 50 13.64 -3.62 7.78
C ILE A 50 12.59 -4.31 6.89
N ILE A 51 12.18 -5.52 7.27
CA ILE A 51 11.15 -6.27 6.53
C ILE A 51 9.83 -5.48 6.52
N GLY A 52 9.38 -4.94 7.67
CA GLY A 52 8.15 -4.16 7.77
C GLY A 52 8.19 -2.86 6.97
N ALA A 53 9.33 -2.15 6.95
CA ALA A 53 9.51 -0.97 6.11
C ALA A 53 9.39 -1.32 4.62
N ILE A 54 10.04 -2.40 4.17
CA ILE A 54 9.96 -2.87 2.77
C ILE A 54 8.54 -3.32 2.42
N LEU A 55 7.90 -4.10 3.30
CA LEU A 55 6.52 -4.55 3.12
C LEU A 55 5.57 -3.37 2.99
N LEU A 56 5.66 -2.40 3.91
CA LEU A 56 4.77 -1.25 3.89
C LEU A 56 5.02 -0.37 2.65
N LEU A 57 6.28 -0.17 2.24
CA LEU A 57 6.60 0.51 0.98
C LEU A 57 5.97 -0.18 -0.23
N SER A 58 5.97 -1.52 -0.26
CA SER A 58 5.35 -2.30 -1.33
C SER A 58 3.83 -2.19 -1.32
N VAL A 59 3.20 -2.40 -0.16
CA VAL A 59 1.75 -2.32 0.04
C VAL A 59 1.23 -0.92 -0.27
N PHE A 60 1.96 0.12 0.09
CA PHE A 60 1.51 1.49 -0.12
C PHE A 60 1.40 1.85 -1.61
N ASN A 61 2.27 1.31 -2.47
CA ASN A 61 2.15 1.50 -3.92
C ASN A 61 0.84 0.88 -4.45
N TRP A 62 0.48 -0.30 -3.96
CA TRP A 62 -0.81 -0.92 -4.30
C TRP A 62 -1.99 -0.12 -3.74
N ALA A 63 -1.89 0.40 -2.52
CA ALA A 63 -2.92 1.25 -1.93
C ALA A 63 -3.13 2.53 -2.76
N LEU A 64 -2.06 3.15 -3.26
CA LEU A 64 -2.14 4.30 -4.16
C LEU A 64 -2.85 3.98 -5.47
N ILE A 65 -2.57 2.82 -6.07
CA ILE A 65 -3.24 2.36 -7.30
C ILE A 65 -4.76 2.24 -7.05
N VAL A 66 -5.14 1.57 -5.96
CA VAL A 66 -6.56 1.38 -5.62
C VAL A 66 -7.22 2.72 -5.32
N MET A 67 -6.62 3.56 -4.47
CA MET A 67 -7.16 4.88 -4.14
C MET A 67 -7.29 5.77 -5.38
N SER A 68 -6.28 5.80 -6.25
CA SER A 68 -6.31 6.54 -7.51
C SER A 68 -7.46 6.08 -8.41
N ALA A 69 -7.60 4.77 -8.61
CA ALA A 69 -8.67 4.21 -9.43
C ALA A 69 -10.07 4.48 -8.84
N VAL A 70 -10.23 4.36 -7.52
CA VAL A 70 -11.48 4.64 -6.82
C VAL A 70 -11.85 6.12 -6.92
N VAL A 71 -10.90 7.03 -6.65
CA VAL A 71 -11.14 8.48 -6.75
C VAL A 71 -11.45 8.87 -8.20
N GLY A 72 -10.71 8.34 -9.17
CA GLY A 72 -10.99 8.57 -10.60
C GLY A 72 -12.38 8.07 -11.01
N ALA A 73 -12.75 6.85 -10.60
CA ALA A 73 -14.08 6.30 -10.85
C ALA A 73 -15.19 7.13 -10.18
N TYR A 74 -14.96 7.59 -8.94
CA TYR A 74 -15.88 8.46 -8.22
C TYR A 74 -16.12 9.76 -8.98
N LEU A 75 -15.05 10.48 -9.37
CA LEU A 75 -15.13 11.73 -10.11
C LEU A 75 -15.91 11.58 -11.43
N ILE A 76 -15.67 10.50 -12.18
CA ILE A 76 -16.40 10.21 -13.42
C ILE A 76 -17.87 9.85 -13.12
N SER A 77 -18.12 8.98 -12.14
CA SER A 77 -19.50 8.60 -11.79
C SER A 77 -20.34 9.76 -11.27
N HIS A 78 -19.71 10.80 -10.72
CA HIS A 78 -20.40 11.97 -10.17
C HIS A 78 -20.89 12.95 -11.25
N ILE A 79 -20.23 12.99 -12.40
CA ILE A 79 -20.61 13.85 -13.53
C ILE A 79 -21.61 13.18 -14.48
N VAL A 80 -21.72 11.86 -14.46
CA VAL A 80 -22.64 11.12 -15.32
C VAL A 80 -23.93 10.80 -14.56
N VAL A 81 -25.05 11.36 -15.03
CA VAL A 81 -26.37 11.15 -14.42
C VAL A 81 -26.95 9.82 -14.90
N LEU A 82 -26.78 8.77 -14.09
CA LEU A 82 -27.42 7.45 -14.28
C LEU A 82 -28.39 7.15 -13.14
N PRO A 83 -29.38 6.26 -13.37
CA PRO A 83 -30.12 5.63 -12.29
C PRO A 83 -29.17 4.95 -11.29
N PRO A 84 -29.56 4.79 -10.01
CA PRO A 84 -28.69 4.29 -8.94
C PRO A 84 -27.93 3.01 -9.31
N THR A 85 -28.65 2.02 -9.87
CA THR A 85 -28.07 0.74 -10.31
C THR A 85 -27.01 0.92 -11.40
N GLY A 86 -27.26 1.81 -12.36
CA GLY A 86 -26.33 2.12 -13.45
C GLY A 86 -25.10 2.88 -12.96
N GLY A 87 -25.27 3.81 -12.02
CA GLY A 87 -24.17 4.54 -11.39
C GLY A 87 -23.23 3.62 -10.62
N THR A 88 -23.75 2.67 -9.84
CA THR A 88 -22.94 1.67 -9.13
C THR A 88 -22.18 0.78 -10.11
N LEU A 89 -22.83 0.31 -11.18
CA LEU A 89 -22.20 -0.54 -12.18
C LEU A 89 -21.07 0.18 -12.91
N LEU A 90 -21.30 1.45 -13.26
CA LEU A 90 -20.29 2.31 -13.88
C LEU A 90 -19.10 2.54 -12.93
N PHE A 91 -19.36 2.88 -11.66
CA PHE A 91 -18.31 3.10 -10.67
C PHE A 91 -17.45 1.84 -10.47
N VAL A 92 -18.07 0.68 -10.24
CA VAL A 92 -17.35 -0.59 -10.06
C VAL A 92 -16.57 -0.96 -11.31
N GLY A 93 -17.17 -0.80 -12.49
CA GLY A 93 -16.51 -1.06 -13.77
C GLY A 93 -15.30 -0.17 -13.99
N LEU A 94 -15.43 1.14 -13.78
CA LEU A 94 -14.33 2.10 -13.92
C LEU A 94 -13.23 1.88 -12.88
N ALA A 95 -13.58 1.59 -11.62
CA ALA A 95 -12.61 1.28 -10.58
C ALA A 95 -11.82 0.01 -10.92
N ALA A 96 -12.50 -1.06 -11.35
CA ALA A 96 -11.86 -2.31 -11.77
C ALA A 96 -10.91 -2.09 -12.96
N VAL A 97 -11.37 -1.37 -14.00
CA VAL A 97 -10.54 -1.03 -15.17
C VAL A 97 -9.33 -0.20 -14.75
N GLY A 98 -9.54 0.83 -13.92
CA GLY A 98 -8.47 1.68 -13.40
C GLY A 98 -7.41 0.89 -12.65
N ILE A 99 -7.83 -0.02 -11.76
CA ILE A 99 -6.92 -0.90 -11.01
C ILE A 99 -6.15 -1.81 -11.97
N ILE A 100 -6.82 -2.49 -12.91
CA ILE A 100 -6.19 -3.42 -13.84
C ILE A 100 -5.13 -2.70 -14.70
N VAL A 101 -5.47 -1.53 -15.24
CA VAL A 101 -4.57 -0.73 -16.08
C VAL A 101 -3.35 -0.25 -15.29
N GLN A 102 -3.57 0.35 -14.13
CA GLN A 102 -2.48 0.88 -13.29
C GLN A 102 -1.61 -0.25 -12.72
N ALA A 103 -2.19 -1.38 -12.30
CA ALA A 103 -1.45 -2.54 -11.82
C ALA A 103 -0.61 -3.19 -12.93
N THR A 104 -1.12 -3.27 -14.15
CA THR A 104 -0.37 -3.79 -15.30
C THR A 104 0.78 -2.86 -15.68
N ALA A 105 0.55 -1.54 -15.64
CA ALA A 105 1.60 -0.55 -15.87
C ALA A 105 2.70 -0.62 -14.80
N PHE A 106 2.31 -0.79 -13.53
CA PHE A 106 3.25 -0.96 -12.41
C PHE A 106 4.13 -2.21 -12.60
N ARG A 107 3.52 -3.37 -12.93
CA ARG A 107 4.25 -4.62 -13.22
C ARG A 107 5.25 -4.51 -14.37
N ARG A 108 4.90 -3.78 -15.44
CA ARG A 108 5.83 -3.58 -16.57
C ARG A 108 7.06 -2.78 -16.18
N ARG A 109 6.91 -1.77 -15.31
CA ARG A 109 8.02 -0.94 -14.81
C ARG A 109 8.99 -1.69 -13.89
N SER A 110 8.55 -2.76 -13.26
CA SER A 110 9.40 -3.61 -12.41
C SER A 110 10.17 -4.69 -13.18
N VAL A 111 9.83 -4.94 -14.46
CA VAL A 111 10.45 -5.99 -15.29
C VAL A 111 11.39 -5.42 -16.37
N ALA A 112 11.25 -4.12 -16.69
CA ALA A 112 12.14 -3.38 -17.60
C ALA A 112 13.24 -2.66 -16.82
#